data_AF-X1HGP7-F1
#
_entry.id   AF-X1HGP7-F1
#
_cell.length_a   1.000
_cell.length_b   1.000
_cell.length_c   1.000
_cell.angle_alpha   90.00
_cell.angle_beta   90.00
_cell.angle_gamma   90.00
#
_symmetry.space_group_name_H-M   'P 1'
#
loop_
_entity.id
_entity.type
_entity.pdbx_description
1 polymer ?
#
loop_
_entity_poly.entity_id
_entity_poly.type
_entity_poly.pdbx_seq_one_letter_code
_entity_poly.pdbx_strand_id
1 'polypeptide(L)' 'VFSTEPATKSILFEEDNIIVTPHLGASTTEAQAVAAKDVAKQVIDVFKGQPARYAVNAPPVSAETQKED' A
#
# COMPACT_ATOMS: atom_id res chain seq x y z
N VAL A 1 -6.50 -10.27 7.90
CA VAL A 1 -5.90 -9.31 8.84
C VAL A 1 -6.74 -9.26 10.10
N PHE A 2 -6.17 -8.87 11.25
CA PHE A 2 -6.90 -8.78 12.51
C PHE A 2 -7.41 -7.35 12.73
N SER A 3 -8.47 -7.18 13.54
CA SER A 3 -9.03 -5.86 13.84
C SER A 3 -8.11 -4.99 14.71
N THR A 4 -7.35 -5.62 15.62
CA THR A 4 -6.30 -4.98 16.41
C THR A 4 -5.00 -5.75 16.21
N GLU A 5 -3.94 -5.04 15.81
CA GLU A 5 -2.62 -5.62 15.53
C GLU A 5 -1.53 -4.98 16.41
N PRO A 6 -0.53 -5.76 16.89
CA PRO A 6 -0.35 -7.19 16.65
C PRO A 6 -1.36 -8.04 17.45
N ALA A 7 -1.93 -9.05 16.80
CA ALA A 7 -2.77 -10.03 17.47
C ALA A 7 -1.86 -10.99 18.27
N THR A 8 -1.73 -10.76 19.57
CA THR A 8 -0.91 -11.60 20.47
C THR A 8 -1.72 -12.69 21.15
N LYS A 9 -3.06 -12.63 21.07
CA LYS A 9 -4.01 -13.64 21.55
C LYS A 9 -5.23 -13.68 20.64
N SER A 10 -5.73 -14.87 20.34
CA SER A 10 -6.97 -15.11 19.61
C SER A 10 -7.41 -16.55 19.80
N ILE A 11 -8.71 -16.79 19.92
CA ILE A 11 -9.28 -18.15 19.90
C ILE A 11 -8.93 -18.90 18.61
N LEU A 12 -8.65 -18.16 17.52
CA LEU A 12 -8.27 -18.72 16.23
C LEU A 12 -6.87 -19.35 16.24
N PHE A 13 -6.05 -19.10 17.28
CA PHE A 13 -4.73 -19.71 17.40
C PHE A 13 -4.79 -21.16 17.93
N GLU A 14 -5.94 -21.57 18.46
CA GLU A 14 -6.17 -22.89 19.05
C GLU A 14 -6.87 -23.86 18.08
N GLU A 15 -7.25 -23.41 16.89
CA GLU A 15 -8.00 -24.20 15.90
C GLU A 15 -7.07 -24.71 14.79
N ASP A 16 -6.88 -26.04 14.72
CA ASP A 16 -5.95 -26.69 13.78
C ASP A 16 -6.37 -26.53 12.31
N ASN A 17 -7.66 -26.29 12.04
CA ASN A 17 -8.17 -26.09 10.67
C ASN A 17 -7.98 -24.65 10.16
N ILE A 18 -7.34 -23.77 10.93
CA ILE A 18 -7.16 -22.36 10.58
C ILE A 18 -5.67 -22.01 10.50
N ILE A 19 -5.25 -21.49 9.35
CA ILE A 19 -3.91 -20.92 9.18
C ILE A 19 -3.96 -19.43 9.49
N VAL A 20 -3.25 -19.03 10.54
CA VAL A 20 -3.07 -17.62 10.89
C VAL A 20 -1.76 -17.09 10.33
N THR A 21 -1.82 -15.91 9.71
CA THR A 21 -0.64 -15.20 9.19
C THR A 21 -0.56 -13.78 9.78
N PRO A 22 0.61 -13.31 10.24
CA PRO A 22 0.75 -11.98 10.85
C PRO A 22 0.88 -10.87 9.79
N HIS A 23 -0.21 -10.61 9.07
CA HIS A 23 -0.30 -9.54 8.06
C HIS A 23 0.82 -9.58 6.99
N LEU A 24 1.15 -10.78 6.51
CA LEU A 24 2.29 -10.98 5.60
C LEU A 24 1.91 -10.96 4.11
N GLY A 25 0.71 -10.46 3.76
CA GLY A 25 0.16 -10.57 2.40
C GLY A 25 1.04 -9.94 1.32
N ALA A 26 1.77 -8.86 1.64
CA ALA A 26 2.72 -8.20 0.75
C ALA A 26 4.16 -8.24 1.28
N SER A 27 4.46 -9.16 2.22
CA SER A 27 5.77 -9.26 2.88
C SER A 27 6.76 -10.12 2.08
N THR A 28 6.87 -9.85 0.77
CA THR A 28 7.93 -10.38 -0.08
C THR A 28 8.91 -9.27 -0.46
N THR A 29 10.17 -9.63 -0.74
CA THR A 29 11.19 -8.65 -1.16
C THR A 29 10.75 -7.92 -2.43
N GLU A 30 10.14 -8.63 -3.37
CA GLU A 30 9.67 -8.09 -4.65
C GLU A 30 8.53 -7.09 -4.45
N ALA A 31 7.52 -7.42 -3.64
CA ALA A 31 6.38 -6.54 -3.39
C ALA A 31 6.81 -5.26 -2.65
N GLN A 32 7.70 -5.39 -1.67
CA GLN A 32 8.24 -4.23 -0.94
C GLN A 32 9.10 -3.34 -1.85
N ALA A 33 9.91 -3.92 -2.74
CA ALA A 33 10.72 -3.16 -3.70
C ALA A 33 9.85 -2.36 -4.69
N VAL A 34 8.77 -2.97 -5.20
CA VAL A 34 7.80 -2.30 -6.08
C VAL A 34 7.11 -1.15 -5.35
N ALA A 35 6.54 -1.42 -4.16
CA ALA A 35 5.86 -0.40 -3.37
C ALA A 35 6.78 0.76 -3.00
N ALA A 36 8.01 0.48 -2.58
CA ALA A 36 9.00 1.50 -2.24
C ALA A 36 9.34 2.40 -3.44
N LYS A 37 9.56 1.80 -4.61
CA LYS A 37 9.85 2.54 -5.85
C LYS A 37 8.68 3.43 -6.27
N ASP A 38 7.46 2.91 -6.19
CA ASP A 38 6.25 3.65 -6.59
C ASP A 38 5.96 4.82 -5.66
N VAL A 39 6.12 4.64 -4.35
CA VAL A 39 5.99 5.74 -3.37
C VAL A 39 7.10 6.78 -3.58
N ALA A 40 8.36 6.35 -3.74
CA ALA A 40 9.46 7.28 -3.95
C ALA A 40 9.27 8.13 -5.22
N LYS A 41 8.80 7.53 -6.32
CA LYS A 41 8.49 8.25 -7.55
C LYS A 41 7.38 9.28 -7.34
N GLN A 42 6.28 8.91 -6.68
CA GLN A 42 5.18 9.84 -6.42
C GLN A 42 5.59 11.02 -5.53
N VAL A 43 6.46 10.79 -4.54
CA VAL A 43 7.02 11.87 -3.72
C VAL A 43 7.86 12.84 -4.56
N ILE A 44 8.70 12.32 -5.46
CA ILE A 44 9.50 13.15 -6.39
C ILE A 44 8.59 13.97 -7.31
N ASP A 45 7.54 13.36 -7.86
CA ASP A 45 6.61 14.04 -8.76
C ASP A 45 5.92 15.22 -8.03
N VAL A 46 5.45 15.00 -6.79
CA VAL A 46 4.87 16.08 -5.96
C VAL A 46 5.86 17.22 -5.72
N PHE A 47 7.14 16.92 -5.42
CA PHE A 47 8.14 17.98 -5.24
C PHE A 47 8.48 18.74 -6.52
N LYS A 48 8.17 18.19 -7.68
CA LYS A 48 8.30 18.86 -8.99
C LYS A 48 7.03 19.63 -9.39
N GLY A 49 6.04 19.74 -8.50
CA GLY A 49 4.75 20.37 -8.78
C GLY A 49 3.81 19.49 -9.61
N GLN A 50 4.16 18.22 -9.83
CA GLN A 50 3.35 17.26 -10.57
C GLN A 50 2.41 16.52 -9.61
N PRO A 51 1.22 16.09 -10.05
CA PRO A 51 0.30 15.34 -9.20
C PRO A 51 0.82 13.95 -8.86
N ALA A 52 0.55 13.47 -7.64
CA ALA A 52 0.77 12.06 -7.30
C ALA A 52 -0.22 11.18 -8.07
N ARG A 53 0.32 10.19 -8.81
CA ARG A 53 -0.46 9.33 -9.72
C ARG A 53 -1.64 8.61 -9.05
N TYR A 54 -1.49 8.18 -7.80
CA TYR A 54 -2.50 7.42 -7.07
C TYR A 54 -3.04 8.18 -5.85
N ALA A 55 -3.17 9.51 -5.96
CA ALA A 55 -3.74 10.33 -4.89
C ALA A 55 -5.16 9.87 -4.54
N VAL A 56 -5.38 9.51 -3.27
CA VAL A 56 -6.67 9.01 -2.77
C VAL A 56 -7.58 10.13 -2.25
N ASN A 57 -7.00 11.27 -1.91
CA ASN A 57 -7.66 12.42 -1.28
C ASN A 57 -7.80 13.61 -2.24
N ALA A 58 -7.65 13.37 -3.55
CA ALA A 58 -7.77 14.37 -4.61
C ALA A 58 -8.64 13.81 -5.74
N PRO A 59 -9.33 14.68 -6.51
CA PRO A 59 -10.05 14.23 -7.69
C PRO A 59 -9.07 13.60 -8.70
N PRO A 60 -9.50 12.55 -9.43
CA PRO A 60 -8.67 11.93 -10.44
C PRO A 60 -8.34 12.95 -11.53
N VAL A 61 -7.05 13.18 -11.76
CA VAL A 61 -6.56 14.00 -12.88
C VAL A 61 -6.52 13.10 -14.11
N SER A 62 -7.23 13.47 -15.18
CA SER A 62 -7.21 12.67 -16.41
C SER A 62 -5.84 12.72 -17.07
N ALA A 63 -5.53 11.72 -17.88
CA ALA A 63 -4.26 11.66 -18.60
C ALA A 63 -4.12 12.79 -19.65
N GLU A 64 -5.24 13.36 -20.13
CA GLU A 64 -5.22 14.56 -20.96
C GLU A 64 -4.75 15.78 -20.16
N THR A 65 -5.28 15.98 -18.95
CA THR A 65 -4.92 17.13 -18.09
C THR A 65 -3.47 17.06 -17.58
N GLN A 66 -2.87 15.87 -17.44
CA GLN A 66 -1.47 15.72 -17.02
C GLN A 66 -0.42 16.06 -18.11
N LYS A 67 -0.83 16.25 -19.38
CA LYS A 67 0.09 16.51 -20.50
C LYS A 67 0.19 17.98 -20.91
N GLU A 68 -0.64 18.86 -20.35
CA GLU A 68 -0.75 20.26 -20.78
C GLU A 68 0.18 21.24 -20.02
N ASP A 69 0.95 20.77 -19.02
CA ASP A 69 1.93 21.57 -18.25
C ASP A 69 3.41 21.22 -18.57
#